data_AF-A0A7J4RG37-F1
#
_entry.id   AF-A0A7J4RG37-F1
#
_cell.length_a   1.000
_cell.length_b   1.000
_cell.length_c   1.000
_cell.angle_alpha   90.00
_cell.angle_beta   90.00
_cell.angle_gamma   90.00
#
_symmetry.space_group_name_H-M   'P 1'
#
loop_
_entity.id
_entity.type
_entity.pdbx_description
1 polymer ?
#
loop_
_entity_poly.entity_id
_entity_poly.type
_entity_poly.pdbx_seq_one_letter_code
_entity_poly.pdbx_strand_id
1 'polypeptide(L)'
;MEGERVLLIPTLTLERFLSASVPYAPETEEGWFHHTIDSFASFENILKITIKTTAAMFLQSEQPVYIIDRTSWDSYVEHYLVEVGWGHVTIVDYNDSSLALHCTVNRGSNVPFTIGMICGLWERAHGRSYKINIQEN
;
A
#
# COMPACT_ATOMS: atom_id res chain seq x y z
N MET A 1 14.68 -2.52 -12.61
CA MET A 1 15.09 -3.87 -12.13
C MET A 1 16.46 -4.32 -12.63
N GLU A 2 17.26 -3.48 -13.28
CA GLU A 2 18.61 -3.92 -13.70
C GLU A 2 19.53 -4.04 -12.47
N GLY A 3 19.95 -5.27 -12.16
CA GLY A 3 20.95 -5.56 -11.13
C GLY A 3 20.40 -6.13 -9.81
N GLU A 4 19.10 -6.05 -9.55
CA GLU A 4 18.49 -6.58 -8.33
C GLU A 4 18.02 -8.03 -8.48
N ARG A 5 18.19 -8.84 -7.44
CA ARG A 5 17.68 -10.22 -7.41
C ARG A 5 16.19 -10.18 -7.14
N VAL A 6 15.40 -10.75 -8.04
CA VAL A 6 13.95 -10.79 -7.96
C VAL A 6 13.44 -12.22 -7.85
N LEU A 7 12.29 -12.40 -7.19
CA LEU A 7 11.59 -13.68 -7.08
C LEU A 7 10.12 -13.49 -7.49
N LEU A 8 9.63 -14.42 -8.31
CA LEU A 8 8.20 -14.51 -8.62
C LEU A 8 7.52 -15.41 -7.58
N ILE A 9 6.52 -14.88 -6.89
CA ILE A 9 5.75 -15.58 -5.87
C ILE A 9 4.29 -15.68 -6.33
N PRO A 10 3.68 -16.88 -6.34
CA PRO A 10 2.25 -17.01 -6.59
C PRO A 10 1.43 -16.26 -5.53
N THR A 11 0.42 -15.50 -5.97
CA THR A 11 -0.42 -14.67 -5.07
C THR A 11 -1.13 -15.50 -4.00
N LEU A 12 -1.58 -16.72 -4.33
CA LEU A 12 -2.16 -17.65 -3.35
C LEU A 12 -1.21 -18.02 -2.21
N THR A 13 0.10 -18.02 -2.45
CA THR A 13 1.09 -18.32 -1.40
C THR A 13 1.10 -17.20 -0.36
N LEU A 14 1.06 -15.94 -0.80
CA LEU A 14 0.97 -14.78 0.09
C LEU A 14 -0.34 -14.77 0.86
N GLU A 15 -1.46 -15.06 0.19
CA GLU A 15 -2.77 -15.13 0.83
C GLU A 15 -2.83 -16.19 1.95
N ARG A 16 -2.31 -17.40 1.66
CA ARG A 16 -2.22 -18.48 2.64
C ARG A 16 -1.29 -18.12 3.80
N PHE A 17 -0.17 -17.47 3.50
CA PHE A 17 0.77 -17.02 4.52
C PHE A 17 0.14 -15.99 5.47
N LEU A 18 -0.51 -14.96 4.93
CA LEU A 18 -1.22 -13.95 5.74
C LEU A 18 -2.33 -14.60 6.58
N SER A 19 -3.13 -15.47 5.97
CA SER A 19 -4.21 -16.19 6.66
C SER A 19 -3.69 -17.07 7.81
N ALA A 20 -2.59 -17.79 7.60
CA ALA A 20 -1.95 -18.60 8.64
C ALA A 20 -1.31 -17.74 9.76
N SER A 21 -0.98 -16.48 9.46
CA SER A 21 -0.33 -15.54 10.38
C SER A 21 -1.31 -14.78 11.27
N VAL A 22 -2.61 -14.78 10.95
CA VAL A 22 -3.66 -14.05 11.70
C VAL A 22 -3.60 -14.31 13.21
N PRO A 23 -3.47 -15.56 13.72
CA PRO A 23 -3.44 -15.81 15.16
C PRO A 23 -2.20 -15.24 15.87
N TYR A 24 -1.17 -14.87 15.11
CA TYR A 24 0.11 -14.38 15.61
C TYR A 24 0.27 -12.87 15.41
N ALA A 25 -0.72 -12.18 14.86
CA ALA A 25 -0.67 -10.74 14.63
C ALA A 25 -0.84 -9.99 15.96
N PRO A 26 0.19 -9.28 16.46
CA PRO A 26 0.05 -8.46 17.65
C PRO A 26 -0.93 -7.30 17.43
N GLU A 27 -1.48 -6.78 18.52
CA GLU A 27 -2.18 -5.49 18.49
C GLU A 27 -1.22 -4.38 18.03
N THR A 28 -1.75 -3.43 17.26
CA THR A 28 -0.97 -2.37 16.62
C THR A 28 -1.51 -0.99 16.99
N GLU A 29 -0.66 0.03 16.83
CA GLU A 29 -0.98 1.41 17.17
C GLU A 29 -2.29 1.91 16.53
N GLU A 30 -3.04 2.70 17.30
CA GLU A 30 -4.31 3.30 16.91
C GLU A 30 -4.13 4.65 16.16
N GLY A 31 -5.10 5.01 15.33
CA GLY A 31 -5.26 6.39 14.81
C GLY A 31 -4.61 6.73 13.47
N TRP A 32 -3.77 5.87 12.88
CA TRP A 32 -3.29 6.04 11.50
C TRP A 32 -4.13 5.25 10.47
N PHE A 33 -4.84 4.22 10.92
CA PHE A 33 -5.60 3.29 10.10
C PHE A 33 -7.07 3.36 10.49
N HIS A 34 -7.93 3.70 9.53
CA HIS A 34 -9.38 3.66 9.70
C HIS A 34 -10.01 2.93 8.52
N HIS A 35 -11.08 2.19 8.76
CA HIS A 35 -11.88 1.59 7.71
C HIS A 35 -13.36 1.49 8.11
N THR A 36 -14.24 1.42 7.11
CA THR A 36 -15.69 1.18 7.29
C THR A 36 -16.12 -0.23 6.85
N ILE A 37 -15.15 -1.10 6.54
CA ILE A 37 -15.39 -2.43 5.98
C ILE A 37 -15.47 -3.47 7.09
N ASP A 38 -16.66 -4.00 7.37
CA ASP A 38 -16.88 -4.96 8.49
C ASP A 38 -16.03 -6.23 8.37
N SER A 39 -15.84 -6.73 7.14
CA SER A 39 -15.06 -7.96 6.90
C SER A 39 -13.58 -7.84 7.29
N PHE A 40 -13.05 -6.62 7.42
CA PHE A 40 -11.66 -6.39 7.81
C PHE A 40 -11.45 -6.52 9.32
N ALA A 41 -12.50 -6.43 10.15
CA ALA A 41 -12.36 -6.42 11.60
C ALA A 41 -11.60 -7.65 12.15
N SER A 42 -11.86 -8.85 11.58
CA SER A 42 -11.18 -10.08 11.99
C SER A 42 -9.72 -10.18 11.53
N PHE A 43 -9.30 -9.32 10.60
CA PHE A 43 -7.97 -9.33 9.98
C PHE A 43 -7.25 -7.99 10.13
N GLU A 44 -7.76 -7.09 10.97
CA GLU A 44 -7.34 -5.69 11.00
C GLU A 44 -5.86 -5.56 11.37
N ASN A 45 -5.42 -6.29 12.40
CA ASN A 45 -4.02 -6.26 12.84
C ASN A 45 -3.07 -6.80 11.78
N ILE A 46 -3.40 -7.93 11.12
CA ILE A 46 -2.53 -8.47 10.06
C ILE A 46 -2.49 -7.52 8.85
N LEU A 47 -3.61 -6.86 8.52
CA LEU A 47 -3.69 -5.87 7.46
C LEU A 47 -2.80 -4.66 7.78
N LYS A 48 -2.92 -4.11 9.00
CA LYS A 48 -2.08 -3.01 9.49
C LYS A 48 -0.59 -3.34 9.41
N ILE A 49 -0.19 -4.51 9.90
CA ILE A 49 1.20 -4.98 9.87
C ILE A 49 1.69 -5.11 8.42
N THR A 50 0.90 -5.72 7.55
CA THR A 50 1.27 -5.93 6.14
C THR A 50 1.46 -4.60 5.42
N ILE A 51 0.56 -3.64 5.63
CA ILE A 51 0.67 -2.29 5.05
C ILE A 51 1.94 -1.59 5.56
N LYS A 52 2.17 -1.59 6.88
CA LYS A 52 3.34 -0.93 7.49
C LYS A 52 4.66 -1.54 7.03
N THR A 53 4.75 -2.87 7.01
CA THR A 53 5.97 -3.58 6.59
C THR A 53 6.25 -3.39 5.11
N THR A 54 5.22 -3.40 4.27
CA THR A 54 5.37 -3.11 2.83
C THR A 54 5.78 -1.66 2.57
N ALA A 55 5.17 -0.69 3.28
CA ALA A 55 5.58 0.71 3.20
C ALA A 55 7.03 0.90 3.65
N ALA A 56 7.43 0.28 4.77
CA ALA A 56 8.79 0.33 5.28
C ALA A 56 9.80 -0.30 4.30
N MET A 57 9.44 -1.43 3.66
CA MET A 57 10.25 -2.05 2.62
C MET A 57 10.48 -1.09 1.44
N PHE A 58 9.42 -0.45 0.94
CA PHE A 58 9.55 0.56 -0.10
C PHE A 58 10.43 1.74 0.34
N LEU A 59 10.25 2.22 1.57
CA LEU A 59 11.02 3.33 2.14
C LEU A 59 12.48 3.00 2.43
N GLN A 60 12.87 1.73 2.44
CA GLN A 60 14.28 1.33 2.48
C GLN A 60 14.92 1.31 1.10
N SER A 61 14.14 1.33 0.02
CA SER A 61 14.67 1.45 -1.33
C SER A 61 15.22 2.86 -1.59
N GLU A 62 16.25 2.97 -2.42
CA GLU A 62 16.85 4.27 -2.82
C GLU A 62 16.06 4.98 -3.95
N GLN A 63 14.85 4.48 -4.26
CA GLN A 63 14.05 4.96 -5.37
C GLN A 63 13.48 6.37 -5.12
N PRO A 64 13.81 7.38 -5.96
CA PRO A 64 13.32 8.74 -5.76
C PRO A 64 11.85 8.88 -6.19
N VAL A 65 11.08 9.67 -5.43
CA VAL A 65 9.68 9.99 -5.73
C VAL A 65 9.48 11.50 -5.64
N TYR A 66 9.08 12.13 -6.75
CA TYR A 66 8.87 13.57 -6.86
C TYR A 66 7.48 13.84 -7.44
N ILE A 67 6.61 14.44 -6.64
CA ILE A 67 5.22 14.72 -7.02
C ILE A 67 5.11 16.17 -7.46
N ILE A 68 4.75 16.38 -8.73
CA ILE A 68 4.50 17.71 -9.31
C ILE A 68 2.99 17.97 -9.33
N ASP A 69 2.22 16.98 -9.78
CA ASP A 69 0.77 17.02 -9.85
C ASP A 69 0.19 15.60 -9.85
N ARG A 70 -1.12 15.48 -10.08
CA ARG A 70 -1.82 14.20 -10.18
C ARG A 70 -1.14 13.20 -11.14
N THR A 71 -0.65 13.66 -12.30
CA THR A 71 -0.07 12.77 -13.33
C THR A 71 1.25 12.13 -12.90
N SER A 72 1.94 12.75 -11.93
CA SER A 72 3.12 12.15 -11.29
C SER A 72 2.74 10.85 -10.58
N TRP A 73 1.59 10.82 -9.89
CA TRP A 73 1.11 9.61 -9.21
C TRP A 73 0.77 8.49 -10.17
N ASP A 74 0.11 8.78 -11.29
CA ASP A 74 -0.21 7.76 -12.31
C ASP A 74 1.06 7.08 -12.82
N SER A 75 2.12 7.87 -13.08
CA SER A 75 3.42 7.35 -13.54
C SER A 75 4.09 6.45 -12.49
N TYR A 76 4.03 6.84 -11.21
CA TYR A 76 4.60 6.04 -10.12
C TYR A 76 3.80 4.79 -9.81
N VAL A 77 2.47 4.85 -9.90
CA VAL A 77 1.61 3.68 -9.77
C VAL A 77 1.93 2.67 -10.87
N GLU A 78 2.05 3.12 -12.12
CA GLU A 78 2.38 2.22 -13.23
C GLU A 78 3.72 1.52 -12.96
N HIS A 79 4.76 2.30 -12.67
CA HIS A 79 6.12 1.78 -12.52
C HIS A 79 6.31 0.89 -11.27
N TYR A 80 5.82 1.32 -10.11
CA TYR A 80 6.10 0.65 -8.84
C TYR A 80 5.03 -0.35 -8.41
N LEU A 81 3.83 -0.33 -9.00
CA LEU A 81 2.76 -1.25 -8.65
C LEU A 81 2.38 -2.16 -9.82
N VAL A 82 2.09 -1.59 -10.98
CA VAL A 82 1.53 -2.36 -12.12
C VAL A 82 2.60 -3.22 -12.78
N GLU A 83 3.74 -2.63 -13.17
CA GLU A 83 4.83 -3.34 -13.88
C GLU A 83 5.42 -4.51 -13.05
N VAL A 84 5.35 -4.42 -11.72
CA VAL A 84 5.88 -5.42 -10.79
C VAL A 84 4.80 -6.34 -10.20
N GLY A 85 3.54 -6.19 -10.60
CA GLY A 85 2.44 -7.09 -10.25
C GLY A 85 1.88 -6.94 -8.83
N TRP A 86 2.18 -5.84 -8.12
CA TRP A 86 1.63 -5.58 -6.78
C TRP A 86 0.14 -5.24 -6.80
N GLY A 87 -0.39 -4.77 -7.93
CA GLY A 87 -1.81 -4.46 -8.08
C GLY A 87 -2.02 -3.28 -9.00
N HIS A 88 -3.28 -2.88 -9.13
CA HIS A 88 -3.68 -1.73 -9.93
C HIS A 88 -4.46 -0.74 -9.06
N VAL A 89 -4.11 0.53 -9.22
CA VAL A 89 -4.66 1.66 -8.47
C VAL A 89 -5.06 2.72 -9.48
N THR A 90 -6.23 3.31 -9.32
CA THR A 90 -6.65 4.46 -10.12
C THR A 90 -6.67 5.70 -9.26
N ILE A 91 -5.87 6.70 -9.62
CA ILE A 91 -5.85 7.98 -8.92
C ILE A 91 -7.13 8.74 -9.30
N VAL A 92 -7.94 9.08 -8.30
CA VAL A 92 -9.21 9.81 -8.48
C VAL A 92 -8.96 11.30 -8.36
N ASP A 93 -8.27 11.70 -7.29
CA ASP A 93 -7.97 13.10 -6.98
C ASP A 93 -6.68 13.22 -6.16
N TYR A 94 -6.01 14.37 -6.30
CA TYR A 94 -4.86 14.73 -5.47
C TYR A 94 -4.92 16.23 -5.16
N ASN A 95 -4.97 16.57 -3.87
CA ASN A 95 -5.04 17.95 -3.41
C ASN A 95 -3.67 18.40 -2.87
N ASP A 96 -2.97 19.24 -3.62
CA ASP A 96 -1.62 19.68 -3.30
C ASP A 96 -1.52 20.55 -2.02
N SER A 97 -2.61 21.22 -1.62
CA SER A 97 -2.61 22.04 -0.40
C SER A 97 -2.72 21.19 0.87
N SER A 98 -3.49 20.09 0.82
CA SER A 98 -3.69 19.19 1.96
C SER A 98 -2.83 17.92 1.90
N LEU A 99 -2.21 17.66 0.74
CA LEU A 99 -1.51 16.43 0.37
C LEU A 99 -2.42 15.19 0.38
N ALA A 100 -3.73 15.38 0.35
CA ALA A 100 -4.68 14.28 0.32
C ALA A 100 -4.69 13.60 -1.05
N LEU A 101 -4.42 12.29 -1.07
CA LEU A 101 -4.48 11.44 -2.24
C LEU A 101 -5.72 10.55 -2.15
N HIS A 102 -6.61 10.66 -3.12
CA HIS A 102 -7.77 9.80 -3.26
C HIS A 102 -7.54 8.84 -4.43
N CYS A 103 -7.64 7.55 -4.16
CA CYS A 103 -7.46 6.52 -5.17
C CYS A 103 -8.39 5.33 -4.91
N THR A 104 -8.70 4.59 -5.97
CA THR A 104 -9.40 3.31 -5.89
C THR A 104 -8.41 2.19 -6.11
N VAL A 105 -8.53 1.14 -5.30
CA VAL A 105 -7.69 -0.06 -5.39
C VAL A 105 -8.57 -1.22 -5.85
N ASN A 106 -8.12 -1.95 -6.87
CA ASN A 106 -8.85 -3.11 -7.35
C ASN A 106 -8.86 -4.23 -6.29
N ARG A 107 -10.01 -4.90 -6.12
CA ARG A 107 -10.12 -6.05 -5.20
C ARG A 107 -9.21 -7.19 -5.67
N GLY A 108 -8.55 -7.85 -4.72
CA GLY A 108 -7.71 -9.02 -4.96
C GLY A 108 -6.83 -9.37 -3.77
N SER A 109 -6.14 -10.51 -3.84
CA SER A 109 -5.31 -11.02 -2.74
C SER A 109 -4.10 -10.12 -2.41
N ASN A 110 -3.71 -9.22 -3.32
CA ASN A 110 -2.56 -8.34 -3.15
C ASN A 110 -2.90 -7.00 -2.48
N VAL A 111 -4.18 -6.69 -2.25
CA VAL A 111 -4.65 -5.38 -1.75
C VAL A 111 -3.84 -4.85 -0.55
N PRO A 112 -3.53 -5.63 0.49
CA PRO A 112 -2.71 -5.15 1.62
C PRO A 112 -1.34 -4.62 1.19
N PHE A 113 -0.69 -5.31 0.26
CA PHE A 113 0.62 -4.92 -0.29
C PHE A 113 0.48 -3.70 -1.20
N THR A 114 -0.55 -3.67 -2.06
CA THR A 114 -0.82 -2.52 -2.93
C THR A 114 -1.00 -1.25 -2.09
N ILE A 115 -1.81 -1.30 -1.04
CA ILE A 115 -2.02 -0.17 -0.12
C ILE A 115 -0.70 0.22 0.56
N GLY A 116 0.07 -0.76 1.04
CA GLY A 116 1.39 -0.50 1.63
C GLY A 116 2.36 0.21 0.69
N MET A 117 2.37 -0.16 -0.60
CA MET A 117 3.19 0.52 -1.62
C MET A 117 2.76 1.97 -1.84
N ILE A 118 1.44 2.24 -1.96
CA ILE A 118 0.92 3.61 -2.08
C ILE A 118 1.30 4.44 -0.84
N CYS A 119 1.14 3.86 0.34
CA CYS A 119 1.52 4.50 1.60
C CYS A 119 3.02 4.87 1.62
N GLY A 120 3.89 3.94 1.23
CA GLY A 120 5.33 4.18 1.14
C GLY A 120 5.70 5.25 0.10
N LEU A 121 5.07 5.22 -1.07
CA LEU A 121 5.20 6.25 -2.11
C LEU A 121 4.81 7.62 -1.55
N TRP A 122 3.70 7.69 -0.83
CA TRP A 122 3.19 8.91 -0.24
C TRP A 122 4.12 9.47 0.85
N GLU A 123 4.64 8.65 1.76
CA GLU A 123 5.62 9.16 2.75
C GLU A 123 6.91 9.61 2.08
N ARG A 124 7.38 8.89 1.06
CA ARG A 124 8.60 9.27 0.34
C ARG A 124 8.44 10.62 -0.36
N ALA A 125 7.30 10.84 -1.01
CA ALA A 125 6.98 12.08 -1.72
C ALA A 125 6.93 13.29 -0.77
N HIS A 126 6.41 13.12 0.44
CA HIS A 126 6.08 14.24 1.33
C HIS A 126 6.94 14.33 2.59
N GLY A 127 7.74 13.31 2.90
CA GLY A 127 8.56 13.24 4.12
C GLY A 127 7.73 13.19 5.42
N ARG A 128 6.48 12.72 5.36
CA ARG A 128 5.52 12.70 6.48
C ARG A 128 4.96 11.30 6.66
N SER A 129 4.53 10.98 7.89
CA SER A 129 3.81 9.74 8.14
C SER A 129 2.40 9.76 7.56
N TYR A 130 2.02 8.70 6.83
CA TYR A 130 0.69 8.59 6.25
C TYR A 130 -0.39 8.32 7.29
N LYS A 131 -1.62 8.68 6.93
CA LYS A 131 -2.86 8.18 7.55
C LYS A 131 -3.77 7.71 6.44
N ILE A 132 -4.45 6.59 6.65
CA ILE A 132 -5.35 6.02 5.65
C ILE A 132 -6.76 5.83 6.20
N ASN A 133 -7.72 6.02 5.30
CA ASN A 133 -9.13 5.72 5.51
C ASN A 133 -9.61 4.87 4.33
N ILE A 134 -10.04 3.64 4.61
CA ILE A 134 -10.48 2.66 3.62
C ILE A 134 -11.99 2.49 3.67
N GLN A 135 -12.64 2.59 2.52
CA GLN A 135 -14.08 2.49 2.37
C GLN A 135 -14.41 1.68 1.13
N GLU A 136 -15.50 0.91 1.16
CA GLU A 136 -16.04 0.28 -0.06
C GLU A 136 -16.78 1.34 -0.88
N ASN A 137 -16.49 1.37 -2.18
CA ASN A 137 -17.28 2.10 -3.17
C ASN A 137 -18.59 1.37 -3.47
#